data_AF-A0AAP9Y756-F1
#
_entry.id   AF-A0AAP9Y756-F1
#
_cell.length_a   1.000
_cell.length_b   1.000
_cell.length_c   1.000
_cell.angle_alpha   90.00
_cell.angle_beta   90.00
_cell.angle_gamma   90.00
#
_symmetry.space_group_name_H-M   'P 1'
#
loop_
_entity.id
_entity.type
_entity.pdbx_description
1 polymer ?
#
loop_
_entity_poly.entity_id
_entity_poly.type
_entity_poly.pdbx_seq_one_letter_code
_entity_poly.pdbx_strand_id
1 'polypeptide(L)'
;MSNRDLVFRETAVNYMMDDIACAVAKIREGSAEMSDLVEHELVEWTDTSEARQAQQACAQRLDARAEDLAAALDALKQAFEDIRQAGIEAETLAFAAVD
;
A
#
# COMPACT_ATOMS: atom_id res chain seq x y z
N MET A 1 7.40 31.38 26.06
CA MET A 1 7.08 30.68 24.81
C MET A 1 7.21 29.19 25.10
N SER A 2 6.14 28.42 24.90
CA SER A 2 6.16 26.96 25.12
C SER A 2 6.96 26.35 23.98
N ASN A 3 8.22 25.99 24.24
CA ASN A 3 9.11 25.31 23.31
C ASN A 3 8.62 23.86 23.13
N ARG A 4 7.53 23.66 22.38
CA ARG A 4 7.30 22.37 21.75
C ARG A 4 8.22 22.34 20.55
N ASP A 5 9.46 21.91 20.76
CA ASP A 5 10.29 21.44 19.65
C ASP A 5 9.44 20.43 18.89
N LEU A 6 9.11 20.76 17.65
CA LEU A 6 8.58 19.81 16.69
C LEU A 6 9.73 18.86 16.37
N VAL A 7 9.97 17.89 17.25
CA VAL A 7 10.96 16.84 17.02
C VAL A 7 10.42 15.96 15.93
N PHE A 8 11.01 16.03 14.74
CA PHE A 8 10.67 15.14 13.66
C PHE A 8 11.09 13.71 14.05
N ARG A 9 10.13 12.77 14.03
CA ARG A 9 10.37 11.38 14.45
C ARG A 9 10.63 10.51 13.24
N GLU A 10 11.77 10.71 12.60
CA GLU A 10 12.16 9.98 11.38
C GLU A 10 11.98 8.46 11.52
N THR A 11 12.44 7.88 12.64
CA THR A 11 12.31 6.45 12.91
C THR A 11 10.86 5.96 12.85
N ALA A 12 9.90 6.73 13.37
CA ALA A 12 8.49 6.34 13.35
C ALA A 12 7.92 6.38 11.93
N VAL A 13 8.31 7.37 11.13
CA VAL A 13 7.90 7.48 9.72
C VAL A 13 8.46 6.32 8.91
N ASN A 14 9.73 5.95 9.13
CA ASN A 14 10.34 4.80 8.45
C ASN A 14 9.60 3.49 8.76
N TYR A 15 9.30 3.22 10.03
CA TYR A 15 8.51 2.03 10.39
C TYR A 15 7.14 1.99 9.73
N MET A 16 6.44 3.14 9.65
CA MET A 16 5.15 3.19 8.96
C MET A 16 5.27 2.91 7.47
N MET A 17 6.30 3.45 6.80
CA MET A 17 6.54 3.18 5.37
C MET A 17 6.88 1.71 5.10
N ASP A 18 7.65 1.07 5.99
CA ASP A 18 8.00 -0.35 5.89
C ASP A 18 6.75 -1.23 6.10
N ASP A 19 5.92 -0.92 7.10
CA ASP A 19 4.66 -1.63 7.35
C ASP A 19 3.70 -1.51 6.16
N ILE A 20 3.60 -0.32 5.56
CA ILE A 20 2.79 -0.09 4.35
C ILE A 20 3.33 -0.92 3.18
N ALA A 21 4.65 -0.91 2.94
CA ALA A 21 5.27 -1.69 1.87
C ALA A 21 5.02 -3.20 2.06
N CYS A 22 5.11 -3.69 3.29
CA CYS A 22 4.79 -5.07 3.65
C CYS A 22 3.31 -5.41 3.38
N ALA A 23 2.38 -4.51 3.75
CA ALA A 23 0.96 -4.69 3.51
C ALA A 23 0.62 -4.73 2.01
N VAL A 24 1.20 -3.82 1.22
CA VAL A 24 1.05 -3.78 -0.24
C VAL A 24 1.51 -5.09 -0.89
N ALA A 25 2.69 -5.57 -0.49
CA ALA A 25 3.22 -6.84 -1.01
C ALA A 25 2.27 -8.01 -0.72
N LYS A 26 1.77 -8.12 0.51
CA LYS A 26 0.82 -9.17 0.91
C LYS A 26 -0.50 -9.10 0.18
N ILE A 27 -1.01 -7.90 -0.10
CA ILE A 27 -2.26 -7.72 -0.86
C ILE A 27 -2.08 -8.24 -2.29
N ARG A 28 -0.98 -7.85 -2.95
CA ARG A 28 -0.70 -8.28 -4.34
C ARG A 28 -0.41 -9.78 -4.43
N GLU A 29 0.37 -10.33 -3.51
CA GLU A 29 0.63 -11.77 -3.41
C GLU A 29 -0.66 -12.55 -3.18
N GLY A 30 -1.44 -12.18 -2.16
CA GLY A 30 -2.70 -12.85 -1.86
C GLY A 30 -3.75 -12.72 -2.98
N SER A 31 -3.77 -11.60 -3.71
CA SER A 31 -4.63 -11.47 -4.89
C SER A 31 -4.23 -12.45 -5.98
N ALA A 32 -2.94 -12.55 -6.30
CA ALA A 32 -2.44 -13.49 -7.31
C ALA A 32 -2.74 -14.95 -6.93
N GLU A 33 -2.49 -15.33 -5.67
CA GLU A 33 -2.84 -16.66 -5.17
C GLU A 33 -4.35 -16.95 -5.28
N MET A 34 -5.19 -15.97 -4.99
CA MET A 34 -6.64 -16.09 -5.13
C MET A 34 -7.07 -16.23 -6.61
N SER A 35 -6.48 -15.47 -7.52
CA SER A 35 -6.75 -15.59 -8.96
C SER A 35 -6.38 -17.00 -9.45
N ASP A 36 -5.22 -17.52 -9.07
CA ASP A 36 -4.75 -18.86 -9.42
C ASP A 36 -5.70 -19.95 -8.88
N LEU A 37 -6.15 -19.80 -7.63
CA LEU A 37 -7.12 -20.73 -7.02
C LEU A 37 -8.47 -20.70 -7.76
N VAL A 38 -8.97 -19.51 -8.11
CA VAL A 38 -10.23 -19.42 -8.87
C VAL A 38 -10.07 -20.05 -10.25
N GLU A 39 -8.95 -19.82 -10.95
CA GLU A 39 -8.71 -20.44 -12.25
C GLU A 39 -8.64 -21.97 -12.14
N HIS A 40 -7.95 -22.49 -11.12
CA HIS A 40 -7.88 -23.91 -10.82
C HIS A 40 -9.26 -24.52 -10.56
N GLU A 41 -10.06 -23.94 -9.66
CA GLU A 41 -11.38 -24.47 -9.30
C GLU A 41 -12.38 -24.41 -10.45
N LEU A 42 -12.22 -23.45 -11.35
CA LEU A 42 -13.09 -23.31 -12.51
C LEU A 42 -12.70 -24.22 -13.66
N VAL A 43 -11.51 -24.82 -13.69
CA VAL A 43 -10.99 -25.55 -14.87
C VAL A 43 -11.94 -26.63 -15.38
N GLU A 44 -12.63 -27.33 -14.47
CA GLU A 44 -13.55 -28.42 -14.80
C GLU A 44 -14.96 -27.94 -15.18
N TRP A 45 -15.26 -26.65 -15.01
CA TRP A 45 -16.57 -26.11 -15.30
C TRP A 45 -16.72 -25.85 -16.79
N THR A 46 -17.89 -26.11 -17.35
CA THR A 46 -18.16 -25.78 -18.76
C THR A 46 -17.98 -24.28 -19.01
N ASP A 47 -17.23 -23.90 -20.05
CA ASP A 47 -16.92 -22.49 -20.38
C ASP A 47 -18.16 -21.61 -20.64
N THR A 48 -19.25 -22.22 -21.10
CA THR A 48 -20.53 -21.55 -21.35
C THR A 48 -21.43 -21.49 -20.12
N SER A 49 -20.98 -22.02 -18.97
CA SER A 49 -21.74 -21.97 -17.73
C SER A 49 -21.84 -20.55 -17.22
N GLU A 50 -23.07 -20.06 -17.01
CA GLU A 50 -23.32 -18.77 -16.37
C GLU A 50 -22.65 -18.67 -15.00
N ALA A 51 -22.60 -19.78 -14.25
CA ALA A 51 -21.95 -19.82 -12.95
C ALA A 51 -20.43 -19.61 -13.07
N ARG A 52 -19.78 -20.20 -14.09
CA ARG A 52 -18.34 -20.00 -14.35
C ARG A 52 -18.07 -18.54 -14.69
N GLN A 53 -18.86 -17.97 -15.59
CA GLN A 53 -18.72 -16.56 -16.01
C GLN A 53 -18.94 -15.59 -14.84
N ALA A 54 -19.94 -15.85 -14.00
CA ALA A 54 -20.21 -15.05 -12.80
C ALA A 54 -19.04 -15.12 -11.80
N GLN A 55 -18.44 -16.31 -11.62
CA GLN A 55 -17.30 -16.49 -10.72
C GLN A 55 -16.05 -15.77 -11.27
N GLN A 56 -15.76 -15.87 -12.58
CA GLN A 56 -14.67 -15.14 -13.21
C GLN A 56 -14.83 -13.62 -13.08
N ALA A 57 -16.04 -13.10 -13.34
CA ALA A 57 -16.33 -11.69 -13.18
C ALA A 57 -16.27 -11.24 -11.70
N CYS A 58 -16.55 -12.14 -10.75
CA CYS A 58 -16.35 -11.87 -9.33
C CYS A 58 -14.85 -11.76 -9.00
N ALA A 59 -14.04 -12.72 -9.43
CA ALA A 59 -12.59 -12.72 -9.21
C ALA A 59 -11.92 -11.47 -9.80
N GLN A 60 -12.24 -11.11 -11.06
CA GLN A 60 -11.71 -9.90 -11.70
C GLN A 60 -12.05 -8.62 -10.92
N ARG A 61 -13.26 -8.54 -10.33
CA ARG A 61 -13.64 -7.40 -9.49
C ARG A 61 -12.89 -7.38 -8.15
N LEU A 62 -12.56 -8.54 -7.60
CA LEU A 62 -11.73 -8.63 -6.40
C LEU A 62 -10.28 -8.23 -6.70
N ASP A 63 -9.71 -8.68 -7.81
CA ASP A 63 -8.36 -8.32 -8.24
C ASP A 63 -8.23 -6.81 -8.46
N ALA A 64 -9.21 -6.20 -9.15
CA ALA A 64 -9.25 -4.74 -9.32
C ALA A 64 -9.30 -4.00 -7.99
N ARG A 65 -10.09 -4.48 -7.01
CA ARG A 65 -10.17 -3.87 -5.68
C ARG A 65 -8.89 -4.05 -4.86
N ALA A 66 -8.22 -5.19 -5.01
CA ALA A 66 -6.94 -5.44 -4.36
C ALA A 66 -5.87 -4.49 -4.89
N GLU A 67 -5.80 -4.29 -6.21
CA GLU A 67 -4.88 -3.34 -6.81
C GLU A 67 -5.21 -1.88 -6.47
N ASP A 68 -6.50 -1.50 -6.44
CA ASP A 68 -6.92 -0.16 -6.00
C ASP A 68 -6.47 0.13 -4.55
N LEU A 69 -6.60 -0.86 -3.65
CA LEU A 69 -6.14 -0.74 -2.27
C LEU A 69 -4.61 -0.68 -2.18
N ALA A 70 -3.90 -1.52 -2.93
CA ALA A 70 -2.44 -1.50 -2.99
C ALA A 70 -1.93 -0.15 -3.49
N ALA A 71 -2.53 0.41 -4.55
CA ALA A 71 -2.19 1.71 -5.09
C ALA A 71 -2.46 2.86 -4.10
N ALA A 72 -3.57 2.82 -3.36
CA ALA A 72 -3.86 3.80 -2.31
C ALA A 72 -2.83 3.76 -1.17
N LEU A 73 -2.37 2.56 -0.81
CA LEU A 73 -1.31 2.37 0.18
C LEU A 73 0.06 2.84 -0.35
N ASP A 74 0.38 2.57 -1.62
CA ASP A 74 1.59 3.11 -2.26
C ASP A 74 1.58 4.65 -2.25
N ALA A 75 0.43 5.28 -2.53
CA ALA A 75 0.28 6.73 -2.44
C ALA A 75 0.42 7.25 -1.00
N LEU A 76 -0.11 6.53 0.00
CA LEU A 76 0.07 6.86 1.41
C LEU A 76 1.55 6.80 1.81
N LYS A 77 2.27 5.77 1.37
CA LYS A 77 3.72 5.66 1.60
C LYS A 77 4.47 6.84 0.99
N GLN A 78 4.13 7.25 -0.22
CA GLN A 78 4.74 8.42 -0.85
C GLN A 78 4.49 9.70 -0.04
N ALA A 79 3.29 9.90 0.50
CA ALA A 79 3.01 11.03 1.37
C ALA A 79 3.86 11.02 2.66
N PHE A 80 4.15 9.85 3.23
CA PHE A 80 5.08 9.73 4.36
C PHE A 80 6.52 10.09 3.98
N GLU A 81 6.96 9.73 2.77
CA GLU A 81 8.27 10.11 2.26
C GLU A 81 8.39 11.63 2.08
N ASP A 82 7.33 12.28 1.57
CA ASP A 82 7.28 13.74 1.44
C ASP A 82 7.33 14.42 2.82
N ILE A 83 6.61 13.89 3.81
CA ILE A 83 6.67 14.35 5.21
C ILE A 83 8.08 14.16 5.78
N ARG A 84 8.74 13.04 5.47
CA ARG A 84 10.10 12.75 5.94
C ARG A 84 11.09 13.76 5.41
N GLN A 85 11.03 14.05 4.12
CA GLN A 85 11.90 15.02 3.47
C GLN A 85 11.70 16.43 4.04
N ALA A 86 10.44 16.86 4.21
CA ALA A 86 10.12 18.16 4.80
C ALA A 86 10.62 18.28 6.26
N GLY A 87 10.53 17.20 7.03
CA GLY A 87 11.07 17.13 8.39
C GLY A 87 12.58 17.35 8.44
N ILE A 88 13.33 16.63 7.60
CA ILE A 88 14.80 16.75 7.50
C ILE A 88 15.23 18.15 7.06
N GLU A 89 14.54 18.74 6.09
CA GLU A 89 14.82 20.11 5.63
C GLU A 89 14.59 21.15 6.73
N ALA A 90 13.49 21.02 7.49
CA ALA A 90 13.19 21.90 8.61
C ALA A 90 14.25 21.81 9.71
N GLU A 91 14.69 20.59 10.08
CA GLU A 91 15.76 20.38 11.05
C GLU A 91 17.09 20.98 10.55
N THR A 92 17.43 20.77 9.28
CA THR A 92 18.66 21.32 8.67
C THR A 92 18.68 22.85 8.72
N LEU A 93 17.56 23.50 8.36
CA LEU A 93 17.43 24.95 8.43
C LEU A 93 17.50 25.48 9.86
N ALA A 94 16.90 24.77 10.82
CA ALA A 94 16.98 25.12 12.23
C ALA A 94 18.42 25.06 12.75
N PHE A 95 19.20 24.04 12.37
CA PHE A 95 20.62 23.96 12.70
C PHE A 95 21.43 25.11 12.08
N ALA A 96 21.21 25.42 10.79
CA ALA A 96 21.93 26.49 10.11
C ALA A 96 21.65 27.90 10.67
N ALA A 97 20.51 28.10 11.35
CA ALA A 97 20.15 29.38 11.96
C ALA A 97 20.74 29.59 13.37
N VAL A 98 21.40 28.58 13.95
CA VAL A 98 22.02 28.62 15.29
C VAL A 98 23.51 28.97 15.23
N ASP A 99 24.16 28.84 14.06
CA ASP A 99 25.53 29.32 13.77
C ASP A 99 25.56 30.81 13.37
#